data_AF-A0A519SWH1-F1
#
_entry.id   AF-A0A519SWH1-F1
#
_cell.length_a   1.000
_cell.length_b   1.000
_cell.length_c   1.000
_cell.angle_alpha   90.00
_cell.angle_beta   90.00
_cell.angle_gamma   90.00
#
_symmetry.space_group_name_H-M   'P 1'
#
loop_
_entity.id
_entity.type
_entity.pdbx_description
1 polymer ?
#
loop_
_entity_poly.entity_id
_entity_poly.type
_entity_poly.pdbx_seq_one_letter_code
_entity_poly.pdbx_strand_id
1 'polypeptide(L)' 'MFRIRLAFKNFPEAYSSPFIRYFEGYKYHEVAQEMDLPPGTLETRIHAARKQIQRRLQV' A
#
# COMPACT_ATOMS: atom_id res chain seq x y z
N MET A 1 10.38 7.79 -2.79
CA MET A 1 9.30 7.28 -3.67
C MET A 1 9.71 6.22 -4.69
N PHE A 2 10.73 6.46 -5.53
CA PHE A 2 11.00 5.62 -6.72
C PHE A 2 11.33 4.14 -6.39
N ARG A 3 12.08 3.89 -5.31
CA ARG A 3 12.46 2.53 -4.87
C ARG A 3 11.26 1.67 -4.46
N ILE A 4 10.27 2.26 -3.79
CA ILE A 4 9.05 1.56 -3.36
C ILE A 4 8.18 1.19 -4.55
N ARG A 5 8.00 2.11 -5.51
CA ARG A 5 7.27 1.82 -6.75
C ARG A 5 7.93 0.71 -7.56
N LEU A 6 9.26 0.69 -7.62
CA LEU A 6 10.01 -0.36 -8.29
C LEU A 6 9.82 -1.72 -7.60
N ALA A 7 9.80 -1.75 -6.26
CA ALA A 7 9.52 -2.96 -5.49
C ALA A 7 8.12 -3.53 -5.78
N PHE A 8 7.18 -2.70 -6.23
CA PHE A 8 5.81 -3.05 -6.59
C PHE A 8 5.57 -3.36 -8.07
N LYS A 9 6.59 -3.35 -8.95
CA LYS A 9 6.41 -3.52 -10.41
C LYS A 9 5.59 -4.76 -10.82
N ASN A 10 5.61 -5.83 -10.01
CA ASN A 10 4.84 -7.07 -10.22
C ASN A 10 3.85 -7.35 -9.07
N PHE A 11 3.43 -6.32 -8.33
CA PHE A 11 2.52 -6.45 -7.20
C PHE A 11 1.13 -5.94 -7.61
N PRO A 12 0.04 -6.62 -7.23
CA PRO A 12 -1.28 -6.21 -7.68
C PRO A 12 -1.63 -4.81 -7.18
N GLU A 13 -2.21 -4.00 -8.06
CA GLU A 13 -2.52 -2.59 -7.80
C GLU A 13 -3.45 -2.39 -6.60
N ALA A 14 -4.33 -3.36 -6.36
CA ALA A 14 -5.21 -3.43 -5.21
C ALA A 14 -4.48 -3.31 -3.86
N TYR A 15 -3.18 -3.63 -3.81
CA TYR A 15 -2.35 -3.55 -2.61
C TYR A 15 -1.29 -2.45 -2.69
N SER A 16 -0.70 -2.17 -3.87
CA SER A 16 0.31 -1.10 -4.00
C SER A 16 -0.30 0.29 -3.93
N SER A 17 -1.45 0.53 -4.56
CA SER A 17 -2.14 1.81 -4.57
C SER A 17 -2.46 2.32 -3.15
N PRO A 18 -3.14 1.55 -2.26
CA PRO A 18 -3.46 2.02 -0.92
C PRO A 18 -2.20 2.22 -0.05
N PHE A 19 -1.19 1.36 -0.24
CA PHE A 19 0.07 1.48 0.49
C PHE A 19 0.86 2.72 0.07
N ILE A 20 0.94 3.01 -1.22
CA ILE A 20 1.65 4.19 -1.74
C ILE A 20 0.97 5.46 -1.24
N ARG A 21 -0.36 5.58 -1.37
CA ARG A 21 -1.13 6.72 -0.85
C ARG A 21 -0.89 6.93 0.65
N TYR A 22 -1.02 5.87 1.44
CA TYR A 22 -0.74 5.95 2.87
C TYR A 22 0.71 6.38 3.16
N PHE A 23 1.68 5.84 2.42
CA PHE A 23 3.10 6.19 2.56
C PHE A 23 3.41 7.63 2.12
N GLU A 24 2.63 8.19 1.20
CA GLU A 24 2.69 9.59 0.76
C GLU A 24 2.17 10.59 1.80
N GLY A 25 1.59 10.10 2.90
CA GLY A 25 1.11 10.92 4.02
C GLY A 25 -0.40 11.18 3.99
N TYR A 26 -1.14 10.58 3.07
CA TYR A 26 -2.59 10.62 3.08
C TYR A 26 -3.12 9.92 4.32
N LYS A 27 -4.13 10.51 4.95
CA LYS A 27 -4.75 9.89 6.12
C LYS A 27 -5.51 8.65 5.69
N TYR A 28 -5.57 7.71 6.61
CA TYR A 28 -6.21 6.43 6.40
C TYR A 28 -7.64 6.52 5.85
N HIS A 29 -8.46 7.41 6.41
CA HIS A 29 -9.83 7.61 5.96
C HIS A 29 -9.92 8.28 4.58
N GLU A 30 -8.96 9.14 4.22
CA GLU A 30 -8.92 9.78 2.90
C GLU A 30 -8.65 8.72 1.83
N VAL A 31 -7.72 7.80 2.08
CA VAL A 31 -7.41 6.70 1.16
C VAL A 31 -8.59 5.71 1.07
N ALA A 32 -9.24 5.39 2.20
CA ALA A 32 -10.40 4.50 2.21
C ALA A 32 -11.54 5.07 1.36
N GLN A 33 -11.80 6.37 1.50
CA GLN A 33 -12.84 7.07 0.75
C GLN A 33 -12.46 7.24 -0.73
N GLU A 34 -11.23 7.62 -1.05
CA GLU A 34 -10.75 7.76 -2.43
C GLU A 34 -10.85 6.45 -3.22
N MET A 35 -10.58 5.33 -2.54
CA MET A 35 -10.56 4.01 -3.17
C MET A 35 -11.87 3.24 -3.05
N ASP A 36 -12.90 3.82 -2.42
CA ASP A 36 -14.18 3.17 -2.10
C ASP A 36 -13.99 1.81 -1.40
N LEU A 37 -13.11 1.78 -0.40
CA LEU A 37 -12.77 0.58 0.35
C LEU A 37 -13.27 0.65 1.79
N PRO A 38 -13.81 -0.46 2.34
CA PRO A 38 -14.03 -0.56 3.77
C PRO A 38 -12.71 -0.34 4.53
N PRO A 39 -12.73 0.40 5.65
CA PRO A 39 -11.53 0.62 6.47
C PRO A 39 -10.77 -0.68 6.77
N GLY A 40 -11.43 -1.76 7.19
CA GLY A 40 -10.72 -3.03 7.47
C GLY A 40 -10.06 -3.66 6.23
N THR A 41 -10.63 -3.46 5.04
CA THR A 41 -10.06 -3.95 3.77
C THR A 41 -8.81 -3.17 3.39
N LEU A 42 -8.85 -1.84 3.57
CA LEU A 42 -7.67 -0.99 3.38
C LEU A 42 -6.52 -1.43 4.29
N GLU A 43 -6.83 -1.77 5.55
CA GLU A 43 -5.84 -2.14 6.56
C GLU A 43 -5.10 -3.40 6.15
N THR A 44 -5.90 -4.40 5.77
CA THR A 44 -5.41 -5.70 5.33
C THR A 44 -4.52 -5.54 4.10
N ARG A 45 -4.91 -4.68 3.16
CA ARG A 45 -4.12 -4.41 1.94
C ARG A 45 -2.79 -3.73 2.23
N ILE A 46 -2.79 -2.70 3.08
CA ILE A 46 -1.57 -1.99 3.51
C ILE A 46 -0.63 -2.93 4.28
N HIS A 47 -1.17 -3.75 5.20
CA HIS A 47 -0.38 -4.71 5.97
C HIS A 47 0.26 -5.77 5.08
N ALA A 48 -0.50 -6.34 4.14
CA ALA A 48 0.01 -7.31 3.16
C ALA A 48 1.12 -6.70 2.29
N ALA A 49 0.92 -5.47 1.79
CA ALA A 49 1.91 -4.73 1.02
C ALA A 49 3.20 -4.49 1.82
N ARG A 50 3.10 -4.09 3.10
CA ARG A 50 4.24 -3.91 4.00
C ARG A 50 5.06 -5.19 4.19
N LYS A 51 4.39 -6.32 4.45
CA LYS A 51 5.05 -7.63 4.59
C LYS A 51 5.78 -8.04 3.33
N GLN A 52 5.17 -7.83 2.15
CA GLN A 52 5.83 -8.13 0.88
C GLN A 52 7.05 -7.25 0.62
N ILE A 53 6.95 -5.95 0.91
CA ILE A 53 8.08 -5.02 0.79
C ILE A 53 9.21 -5.42 1.73
N GLN A 54 8.93 -5.72 2.99
CA GLN A 54 9.95 -6.16 3.94
C GLN A 54 10.69 -7.41 3.46
N ARG A 55 9.95 -8.38 2.89
CA ARG A 55 10.57 -9.59 2.29
C ARG A 55 11.43 -9.28 1.06
N ARG A 56 11.03 -8.31 0.22
CA ARG A 56 11.76 -7.95 -1.01
C ARG A 56 12.96 -7.04 -0.77
N LEU A 57 12.90 -6.20 0.26
CA LEU A 57 13.98 -5.25 0.57
C LEU A 57 15.06 -5.82 1.47
N GLN A 58 14.87 -7.02 2.07
CA GLN A 58 15.78 -7.68 3.02
C GLN A 58 16.84 -6.75 3.60
N VAL A 59 16.35 -5.87 4.48
CA VAL A 59 17.12 -5.29 5.59
C VAL A 59 16.72 -6.05 6.84
#